data_AF-A0A914G524-F1
#
_entry.id   AF-A0A914G524-F1
#
_cell.length_a   1.000
_cell.length_b   1.000
_cell.length_c   1.000
_cell.angle_alpha   90.00
_cell.angle_beta   90.00
_cell.angle_gamma   90.00
#
_symmetry.space_group_name_H-M   'P 1'
#
loop_
_entity.id
_entity.type
_entity.pdbx_description
1 polymer ?
#
loop_
_entity_poly.entity_id
_entity_poly.type
_entity_poly.pdbx_seq_one_letter_code
_entity_poly.pdbx_strand_id
1 'polypeptide(L)'
;LAVMLHGDAAFSGQGVVMETFNLDDLPSYSVHGAIHIVCNNQIGFTTDPRFSRSSPYCTDVGRVVGCPIFHVNVDDPEAVMHVCTVAADWRKTFKKDVIIDLVCYRRQGHNELDEPMFTQPLMYQRIKKTKPVLEKYQTKIIGEGVADEKYIKDELAKYGQILEDAYDAAQKITHVRNRDWLDSPWDDFFKNRDPHAFVPTGIEKSEVNTIIEKFSSVPEGFNLHRGLERTLKGRRQMLTDNSLDWACGEALAFGSLLKEGIHVRLSGQDVERGTFSHRHHVLHDQKIDQKVYNQLNDLSENQGEYTVCNSSLSEYAVLGFELGYSMVNPNSLVIWEAQ
;
A
#
# COMPACT_ATOMS: atom_id res chain seq x y z
N LEU A 1 7.03 -7.12 2.17
CA LEU A 1 7.07 -6.47 3.49
C LEU A 1 6.95 -4.98 3.23
N ALA A 2 5.97 -4.30 3.81
CA ALA A 2 5.85 -2.86 3.71
C ALA A 2 6.56 -2.19 4.89
N VAL A 3 7.37 -1.17 4.59
CA VAL A 3 7.98 -0.28 5.59
C VAL A 3 7.57 1.13 5.23
N MET A 4 6.89 1.82 6.15
CA MET A 4 6.36 3.17 5.91
C MET A 4 7.05 4.18 6.83
N LEU A 5 7.64 5.22 6.24
CA LEU A 5 8.31 6.29 6.95
C LEU A 5 7.42 7.53 7.04
N HIS A 6 7.34 8.13 8.22
CA HIS A 6 6.45 9.26 8.50
C HIS A 6 7.17 10.36 9.28
N GLY A 7 6.71 11.60 9.14
CA GLY A 7 6.99 12.68 10.10
C GLY A 7 5.87 12.77 11.14
N ASP A 8 6.18 13.17 12.38
CA ASP A 8 5.22 13.17 13.49
C ASP A 8 3.95 13.98 13.21
N ALA A 9 4.09 15.21 12.68
CA ALA A 9 2.95 16.08 12.43
C ALA A 9 2.06 15.57 11.28
N ALA A 10 2.66 15.02 10.21
CA ALA A 10 1.91 14.46 9.10
C ALA A 10 1.18 13.17 9.51
N PHE A 11 1.85 12.32 10.29
CA PHE A 11 1.30 11.05 10.75
C PHE A 11 0.04 11.23 11.60
N SER A 12 0.00 12.25 12.46
CA SER A 12 -1.19 12.55 13.27
C SER A 12 -2.22 13.44 12.58
N GLY A 13 -1.85 14.12 11.49
CA GLY A 13 -2.66 15.17 10.86
C GLY A 13 -3.34 14.78 9.55
N GLN A 14 -2.83 13.79 8.82
CA GLN A 14 -3.38 13.40 7.52
C GLN A 14 -4.38 12.24 7.67
N GLY A 15 -5.63 12.46 7.24
CA GLY A 15 -6.72 11.46 7.37
C GLY A 15 -6.43 10.13 6.67
N VAL A 16 -5.69 10.16 5.55
CA VAL A 16 -5.29 8.97 4.80
C VAL A 16 -4.45 7.99 5.64
N VAL A 17 -3.75 8.45 6.68
CA VAL A 17 -3.01 7.56 7.59
C VAL A 17 -3.97 6.66 8.34
N MET A 18 -5.05 7.22 8.90
CA MET A 18 -6.08 6.45 9.58
C MET A 18 -6.85 5.55 8.61
N GLU A 19 -7.21 6.06 7.42
CA GLU A 19 -7.85 5.25 6.40
C GLU A 19 -7.00 4.05 5.98
N THR A 20 -5.68 4.23 5.87
CA THR A 20 -4.75 3.14 5.52
C THR A 20 -4.64 2.12 6.65
N PHE A 21 -4.60 2.55 7.92
CA PHE A 21 -4.66 1.62 9.05
C PHE A 21 -5.93 0.76 9.02
N ASN A 22 -7.08 1.34 8.65
CA ASN A 22 -8.32 0.57 8.53
C ASN A 22 -8.26 -0.53 7.46
N LEU A 23 -7.28 -0.52 6.55
CA LEU A 23 -7.06 -1.59 5.57
C LEU A 23 -6.23 -2.77 6.12
N ASP A 24 -5.57 -2.65 7.28
CA ASP A 24 -4.58 -3.62 7.81
C ASP A 24 -5.09 -5.07 7.81
N ASP A 25 -6.33 -5.29 8.22
CA ASP A 25 -6.93 -6.63 8.33
C ASP A 25 -8.12 -6.86 7.39
N LEU A 26 -8.41 -5.92 6.49
CA LEU A 26 -9.50 -6.12 5.56
C LEU A 26 -9.15 -7.19 4.52
N PRO A 27 -10.07 -8.13 4.23
CA PRO A 27 -9.89 -9.09 3.15
C PRO A 27 -9.54 -8.37 1.84
N SER A 28 -8.60 -8.93 1.08
CA SER A 28 -8.15 -8.39 -0.21
C SER A 28 -7.43 -7.03 -0.18
N TYR A 29 -7.17 -6.45 1.01
CA TYR A 29 -6.32 -5.26 1.20
C TYR A 29 -5.15 -5.51 2.17
N SER A 30 -5.29 -6.44 3.11
CA SER A 30 -4.23 -6.74 4.06
C SER A 30 -2.91 -7.09 3.36
N VAL A 31 -1.85 -6.38 3.75
CA VAL A 31 -0.46 -6.71 3.38
C VAL A 31 0.25 -7.53 4.46
N HIS A 32 -0.52 -8.10 5.39
CA HIS A 32 -0.05 -8.87 6.54
C HIS A 32 0.88 -8.06 7.43
N GLY A 33 0.46 -6.84 7.77
CA GLY A 33 1.16 -5.88 8.59
C GLY A 33 2.27 -5.11 7.86
N ALA A 34 2.34 -3.82 8.14
CA ALA A 34 3.40 -2.89 7.81
C ALA A 34 4.20 -2.49 9.06
N ILE A 35 5.49 -2.16 8.86
CA ILE A 35 6.30 -1.56 9.92
C ILE A 35 6.32 -0.06 9.68
N HIS A 36 5.76 0.71 10.62
CA HIS A 36 5.72 2.16 10.56
C HIS A 36 6.87 2.72 11.39
N ILE A 37 7.64 3.63 10.81
CA ILE A 37 8.70 4.36 11.50
C ILE A 37 8.33 5.84 11.44
N VAL A 38 8.09 6.43 12.62
CA VAL A 38 7.79 7.85 12.73
C VAL A 38 9.03 8.58 13.20
N CYS A 39 9.59 9.42 12.34
CA CYS A 39 10.68 10.34 12.66
C CYS A 39 10.10 11.52 13.46
N ASN A 40 9.95 11.32 14.77
CA ASN A 40 9.37 12.29 15.68
C ASN A 40 10.40 13.28 16.18
N ASN A 41 10.68 14.28 15.33
CA ASN A 41 11.59 15.38 15.64
C ASN A 41 10.93 16.47 16.50
N GLN A 42 9.69 16.23 16.94
CA GLN A 42 8.89 17.08 17.84
C GLN A 42 8.52 18.44 17.23
N ILE A 43 8.48 18.58 15.90
CA ILE A 43 8.10 19.83 15.23
C ILE A 43 7.65 19.62 13.76
N GLY A 44 6.45 20.10 13.43
CA GLY A 44 5.94 20.15 12.05
C GLY A 44 6.15 21.51 11.41
N PHE A 45 7.18 21.68 10.59
CA PHE A 45 7.62 22.99 10.07
C PHE A 45 7.99 23.94 11.23
N THR A 46 7.08 24.82 11.64
CA THR A 46 7.18 25.73 12.80
C THR A 46 6.20 25.35 13.93
N THR A 47 5.31 24.38 13.68
CA THR A 47 4.20 24.00 14.56
C THR A 47 4.67 23.06 15.67
N ASP A 48 4.42 23.45 16.91
CA ASP A 48 4.69 22.64 18.09
C ASP A 48 3.67 21.47 18.20
N PRO A 49 4.08 20.29 18.67
CA PRO A 49 3.23 19.14 18.97
C PRO A 49 1.88 19.45 19.64
N ARG A 50 1.86 20.42 20.57
CA ARG A 50 0.64 20.82 21.29
C ARG A 50 -0.41 21.48 20.40
N PHE A 51 -0.03 21.89 19.18
CA PHE A 51 -0.91 22.47 18.17
C PHE A 51 -1.10 21.56 16.95
N SER A 52 -0.39 20.43 16.84
CA SER A 52 -0.50 19.52 15.68
C SER A 52 -1.37 18.28 15.93
N ARG A 53 -1.71 17.99 17.19
CA ARG A 53 -2.53 16.83 17.58
C ARG A 53 -3.25 17.04 18.90
N SER A 54 -4.31 16.25 19.11
CA SER A 54 -5.17 16.30 20.31
C SER A 54 -4.92 15.15 21.30
N SER A 55 -3.83 14.39 21.12
CA SER A 55 -3.45 13.27 21.98
C SER A 55 -1.97 13.36 22.38
N PRO A 56 -1.53 12.61 23.41
CA PRO A 56 -0.15 12.70 23.90
C PRO A 56 0.92 12.33 22.85
N TYR A 57 0.69 11.29 22.05
CA TYR A 57 1.68 10.78 21.10
C TYR A 57 1.23 10.98 19.66
N CYS A 58 2.18 11.27 18.76
CA CYS A 58 1.90 11.35 17.32
C CYS A 58 1.42 10.00 16.74
N THR A 59 1.71 8.91 17.44
CA THR A 59 1.40 7.54 17.05
C THR A 59 0.04 7.03 17.54
N ASP A 60 -0.71 7.83 18.30
CA ASP A 60 -2.00 7.39 18.85
C ASP A 60 -3.03 7.04 17.76
N VAL A 61 -2.83 7.50 16.52
CA VAL A 61 -3.62 7.06 15.34
C VAL A 61 -3.59 5.53 15.16
N GLY A 62 -2.48 4.86 15.49
CA GLY A 62 -2.36 3.41 15.41
C GLY A 62 -3.25 2.66 16.41
N ARG A 63 -3.76 3.33 17.43
CA ARG A 63 -4.66 2.71 18.42
C ARG A 63 -6.01 2.36 17.84
N VAL A 64 -6.42 2.94 16.71
CA VAL A 64 -7.68 2.61 16.03
C VAL A 64 -7.76 1.14 15.62
N VAL A 65 -6.61 0.52 15.33
CA VAL A 65 -6.46 -0.91 15.02
C VAL A 65 -5.77 -1.71 16.12
N GLY A 66 -5.40 -1.06 17.23
CA GLY A 66 -4.75 -1.72 18.37
C GLY A 66 -3.35 -2.26 18.08
N CYS A 67 -2.62 -1.69 17.11
CA CYS A 67 -1.24 -2.11 16.84
C CYS A 67 -0.29 -1.73 17.99
N PRO A 68 0.78 -2.52 18.26
CA PRO A 68 1.79 -2.14 19.24
C PRO A 68 2.57 -0.91 18.81
N ILE A 69 2.90 -0.09 19.80
CA ILE A 69 3.63 1.17 19.62
C ILE A 69 4.85 1.14 20.54
N PHE A 70 6.03 1.26 19.96
CA PHE A 70 7.29 1.39 20.68
C PHE A 70 7.81 2.82 20.58
N HIS A 71 8.01 3.47 21.73
CA HIS A 71 8.66 4.78 21.78
C HIS A 71 10.11 4.59 22.19
N VAL A 72 11.04 5.10 21.39
CA VAL A 72 12.48 4.91 21.63
C VAL A 72 13.24 6.22 21.45
N ASN A 73 14.16 6.48 22.37
CA ASN A 73 15.05 7.63 22.31
C ASN A 73 16.15 7.36 21.29
N VAL A 74 16.25 8.17 20.23
CA VAL A 74 17.27 7.96 19.19
C VAL A 74 18.70 8.26 19.65
N ASP A 75 18.89 8.94 20.78
CA ASP A 75 20.21 9.11 21.39
C ASP A 75 20.79 7.78 21.91
N ASP A 76 20.00 6.71 21.96
CA ASP A 76 20.41 5.34 22.23
C ASP A 76 20.18 4.44 20.99
N PRO A 77 21.15 4.39 20.06
CA PRO A 77 21.01 3.61 18.84
C PRO A 77 20.92 2.10 19.08
N GLU A 78 21.42 1.56 20.20
CA GLU A 78 21.26 0.15 20.53
C GLU A 78 19.81 -0.17 20.92
N ALA A 79 19.17 0.70 21.70
CA ALA A 79 17.74 0.58 22.00
C ALA A 79 16.88 0.69 20.72
N VAL A 80 17.24 1.57 19.79
CA VAL A 80 16.59 1.66 18.47
C VAL A 80 16.69 0.34 17.72
N MET A 81 17.90 -0.23 17.63
CA MET A 81 18.11 -1.52 16.98
C MET A 81 17.30 -2.65 17.65
N HIS A 82 17.24 -2.67 18.98
CA HIS A 82 16.42 -3.62 19.72
C HIS A 82 14.94 -3.52 19.36
N VAL A 83 14.37 -2.30 19.39
CA VAL A 83 12.96 -2.07 19.04
C VAL A 83 12.67 -2.42 17.58
N CYS A 84 13.56 -2.09 16.64
CA CYS A 84 13.42 -2.49 15.25
C CYS A 84 13.38 -4.02 15.09
N THR A 85 14.20 -4.74 15.85
CA THR A 85 14.21 -6.21 15.86
C THR A 85 12.89 -6.76 16.38
N VAL A 86 12.41 -6.25 17.52
CA VAL A 86 11.11 -6.65 18.11
C VAL A 86 9.96 -6.37 17.16
N ALA A 87 9.95 -5.21 16.49
CA ALA A 87 8.91 -4.86 15.50
C ALA A 87 8.93 -5.80 14.29
N ALA A 88 10.11 -6.15 13.78
CA ALA A 88 10.25 -7.11 12.69
C ALA A 88 9.73 -8.50 13.09
N ASP A 89 10.06 -8.96 14.31
CA ASP A 89 9.58 -10.24 14.85
C ASP A 89 8.07 -10.22 15.11
N TRP A 90 7.52 -9.12 15.62
CA TRP A 90 6.07 -8.93 15.77
C TRP A 90 5.36 -9.08 14.43
N ARG A 91 5.76 -8.28 13.43
CA ARG A 91 5.15 -8.31 12.10
C ARG A 91 5.27 -9.70 11.48
N LYS A 92 6.43 -10.35 11.61
CA LYS A 92 6.66 -11.71 11.11
C LYS A 92 5.72 -12.73 11.75
N THR A 93 5.52 -12.64 13.06
CA THR A 93 4.77 -13.61 13.87
C THR A 93 3.27 -13.39 13.77
N PHE A 94 2.81 -12.15 13.95
CA PHE A 94 1.39 -11.81 14.09
C PHE A 94 0.76 -11.29 12.80
N LYS A 95 1.56 -10.91 11.79
CA LYS A 95 1.07 -10.37 10.50
C LYS A 95 0.20 -9.11 10.67
N LYS A 96 0.55 -8.28 11.66
CA LYS A 96 -0.13 -7.03 12.01
C LYS A 96 0.83 -5.86 11.95
N ASP A 97 0.26 -4.67 11.76
CA ASP A 97 0.98 -3.41 11.86
C ASP A 97 1.72 -3.27 13.20
N VAL A 98 2.80 -2.50 13.17
CA VAL A 98 3.59 -2.09 14.35
C VAL A 98 4.20 -0.72 14.10
N ILE A 99 4.21 0.13 15.13
CA ILE A 99 4.73 1.49 15.05
C ILE A 99 5.98 1.64 15.92
N ILE A 100 7.02 2.23 15.35
CA ILE A 100 8.23 2.68 16.02
C ILE A 100 8.25 4.21 16.01
N ASP A 101 8.06 4.82 17.16
CA ASP A 101 8.20 6.26 17.39
C ASP A 101 9.66 6.58 17.75
N LEU A 102 10.41 7.07 16.77
CA LEU A 102 11.79 7.51 16.92
C LEU A 102 11.79 8.94 17.47
N VAL A 103 11.83 9.08 18.80
CA VAL A 103 11.83 10.38 19.47
C VAL A 103 13.19 11.03 19.31
N CYS A 104 13.25 12.09 18.50
CA CYS A 104 14.47 12.75 18.07
C CYS A 104 14.33 14.28 18.10
N TYR A 105 15.21 14.99 17.39
CA TYR A 105 15.16 16.43 17.21
C TYR A 105 15.64 16.82 15.81
N ARG A 106 15.21 17.97 15.31
CA ARG A 106 15.70 18.55 14.05
C ARG A 106 16.80 19.56 14.33
N ARG A 107 18.03 19.30 13.86
CA ARG A 107 19.20 20.15 14.17
C ARG A 107 19.12 21.54 13.55
N GLN A 108 18.66 21.61 12.30
CA GLN A 108 18.51 22.85 11.53
C GLN A 108 17.03 23.29 11.48
N GLY A 109 16.73 24.36 10.73
CA GLY A 109 15.36 24.76 10.38
C GLY A 109 14.60 23.68 9.59
N HIS A 110 13.39 23.98 9.12
CA HIS A 110 12.63 22.99 8.32
C HIS A 110 13.35 22.62 7.02
N ASN A 111 14.04 23.61 6.46
CA ASN A 111 15.15 23.45 5.55
C ASN A 111 16.39 24.14 6.17
N GLU A 112 17.57 23.89 5.61
CA GLU A 112 18.85 24.35 6.17
C GLU A 112 19.03 25.88 6.14
N LEU A 113 18.22 26.60 5.36
CA LEU A 113 18.26 28.07 5.24
C LEU A 113 17.22 28.77 6.12
N ASP A 114 16.32 28.01 6.73
CA ASP A 114 15.25 28.51 7.60
C ASP A 114 15.78 28.79 9.01
N GLU A 115 15.29 29.88 9.64
CA GLU A 115 15.68 30.30 10.98
C GLU A 115 14.60 29.91 11.99
N PRO A 116 14.74 28.75 12.67
CA PRO A 116 13.68 28.21 13.49
C PRO A 116 13.54 28.91 14.85
N MET A 117 14.54 29.70 15.28
CA MET A 117 14.44 30.45 16.53
C MET A 117 13.37 31.54 16.49
N PHE A 118 12.88 31.93 15.31
CA PHE A 118 11.75 32.86 15.18
C PHE A 118 10.45 32.32 15.78
N THR A 119 10.28 31.00 15.84
CA THR A 119 9.05 30.37 16.35
C THR A 119 9.29 29.43 17.53
N GLN A 120 10.44 28.76 17.59
CA GLN A 120 10.76 27.76 18.62
C GLN A 120 12.08 28.02 19.37
N PRO A 121 12.28 29.23 19.94
CA PRO A 121 13.58 29.66 20.48
C PRO A 121 14.09 28.77 21.63
N LEU A 122 13.22 28.36 22.56
CA LEU A 122 13.63 27.55 23.71
C LEU A 122 14.04 26.14 23.31
N MET A 123 13.36 25.55 22.34
CA MET A 123 13.70 24.23 21.81
C MET A 123 15.07 24.26 21.15
N TYR A 124 15.32 25.24 20.29
CA TYR A 124 16.59 25.36 19.57
C TYR A 124 17.77 25.78 20.47
N GLN A 125 17.53 26.54 21.54
CA GLN A 125 18.54 26.77 22.58
C GLN A 125 19.00 25.47 23.25
N ARG A 126 18.09 24.50 23.46
CA ARG A 126 18.43 23.17 23.99
C ARG A 126 19.16 22.34 22.95
N ILE A 127 18.62 22.25 21.72
CA ILE A 127 19.22 21.50 20.61
C ILE A 127 20.66 21.94 20.34
N LYS A 128 20.93 23.25 20.38
CA LYS A 128 22.29 23.81 20.18
C LYS A 128 23.30 23.33 21.24
N LYS A 129 22.83 23.04 22.46
CA LYS A 129 23.65 22.50 23.56
C LYS A 129 23.76 20.97 23.52
N THR A 130 22.88 20.30 22.78
CA THR A 130 22.86 18.84 22.66
C THR A 130 24.00 18.37 21.75
N LYS A 131 24.84 17.48 22.28
CA LYS A 131 25.84 16.75 21.47
C LYS A 131 25.14 15.84 20.45
N PRO A 132 25.62 15.75 19.21
CA PRO A 132 25.08 14.81 18.22
C PRO A 132 25.12 13.37 18.71
N VAL A 133 24.13 12.55 18.27
CA VAL A 133 24.06 11.11 18.61
C VAL A 133 25.34 10.37 18.26
N LEU A 134 25.96 10.69 17.12
CA LEU A 134 27.22 10.07 16.70
C LEU A 134 28.35 10.32 17.72
N GLU A 135 28.49 11.55 18.21
CA GLU A 135 29.50 11.90 19.22
C GLU A 135 29.24 11.20 20.56
N LYS A 136 27.97 11.12 20.98
CA LYS A 136 27.56 10.40 22.19
C LYS A 136 27.91 8.92 22.09
N TYR A 137 27.57 8.29 20.96
CA TYR A 137 27.80 6.86 20.75
C TYR A 137 29.29 6.52 20.62
N GLN A 138 30.07 7.35 19.91
CA GLN A 138 31.53 7.24 19.88
C GLN A 138 32.13 7.27 21.29
N THR A 139 31.70 8.23 22.12
CA THR A 139 32.17 8.34 23.51
C THR A 139 31.83 7.08 24.31
N LYS A 140 30.61 6.54 24.14
CA LYS A 140 30.15 5.32 24.80
C LYS A 140 31.04 4.12 24.44
N ILE A 141 31.19 3.81 23.15
CA ILE A 141 31.88 2.59 22.71
C ILE A 141 33.40 2.64 22.96
N ILE A 142 34.00 3.84 22.99
CA ILE A 142 35.38 4.03 23.46
C ILE A 142 35.47 3.78 24.97
N GLY A 143 34.54 4.34 25.74
CA GLY A 143 34.48 4.13 27.19
C GLY A 143 34.26 2.66 27.59
N GLU A 144 33.56 1.89 26.76
CA GLU A 144 33.34 0.45 26.92
C GLU A 144 34.49 -0.42 26.39
N GLY A 145 35.47 0.18 25.71
CA GLY A 145 36.61 -0.53 25.11
C GLY A 145 36.24 -1.39 23.89
N VAL A 146 35.07 -1.18 23.30
CA VAL A 146 34.62 -1.86 22.09
C VAL A 146 35.36 -1.35 20.85
N ALA A 147 35.73 -0.06 20.86
CA ALA A 147 36.52 0.59 19.82
C ALA A 147 37.54 1.55 20.43
N ASP A 148 38.58 1.91 19.68
CA ASP A 148 39.53 2.96 20.04
C ASP A 148 39.37 4.20 19.14
N GLU A 149 40.05 5.29 19.48
CA GLU A 149 40.00 6.54 18.71
C GLU A 149 40.47 6.34 17.25
N LYS A 150 41.41 5.41 17.03
CA LYS A 150 41.93 5.12 15.70
C LYS A 150 40.83 4.49 14.83
N TYR A 151 40.12 3.49 15.35
CA TYR A 151 39.00 2.85 14.67
C TYR A 151 37.93 3.87 14.27
N ILE A 152 37.53 4.76 15.20
CA ILE A 152 36.55 5.82 14.89
C ILE A 152 37.04 6.72 13.76
N LYS A 153 38.30 7.17 13.82
CA LYS A 153 38.88 8.03 12.79
C LYS A 153 38.91 7.33 11.43
N ASP A 154 39.30 6.07 11.39
CA ASP A 154 39.42 5.28 10.17
C ASP A 154 38.03 5.06 9.53
N GLU A 155 36.98 4.76 10.32
CA GLU A 155 35.61 4.62 9.79
C GLU A 155 35.01 5.95 9.30
N LEU A 156 35.27 7.07 9.99
CA LEU A 156 34.86 8.40 9.51
C LEU A 156 35.55 8.77 8.20
N ALA A 157 36.86 8.49 8.07
CA ALA A 157 37.62 8.75 6.84
C ALA A 157 37.09 7.89 5.69
N LYS A 158 36.79 6.62 5.95
CA LYS A 158 36.18 5.70 4.99
C LYS A 158 34.82 6.20 4.50
N TYR A 159 33.94 6.64 5.41
CA TYR A 159 32.65 7.21 5.01
C TYR A 159 32.81 8.51 4.22
N GLY A 160 33.76 9.37 4.61
CA GLY A 160 34.12 10.56 3.85
C GLY A 160 34.54 10.24 2.42
N GLN A 161 35.38 9.21 2.23
CA GLN A 161 35.80 8.78 0.90
C GLN A 161 34.63 8.29 0.05
N ILE A 162 33.67 7.57 0.64
CA ILE A 162 32.44 7.16 -0.07
C ILE A 162 31.67 8.38 -0.60
N LEU A 163 31.58 9.46 0.19
CA LEU A 163 30.90 10.69 -0.23
C LEU A 163 31.65 11.42 -1.36
N GLU A 164 32.98 11.51 -1.27
CA GLU A 164 33.82 12.13 -2.30
C GLU A 164 33.75 11.34 -3.62
N ASP A 165 33.87 10.01 -3.56
CA ASP A 165 33.76 9.15 -4.73
C ASP A 165 32.38 9.29 -5.39
N ALA A 166 31.31 9.37 -4.59
CA ALA A 166 29.96 9.57 -5.09
C ALA A 166 29.77 10.96 -5.71
N TYR A 167 30.38 12.00 -5.14
CA TYR A 167 30.37 13.36 -5.70
C TYR A 167 31.08 13.41 -7.05
N ASP A 168 32.29 12.82 -7.15
CA ASP A 168 33.04 12.71 -8.40
C ASP A 168 32.30 11.88 -9.47
N ALA A 169 31.60 10.83 -9.05
CA ALA A 169 30.76 10.04 -9.94
C ALA A 169 29.57 10.86 -10.46
N ALA A 170 28.90 11.61 -9.58
CA ALA A 170 27.76 12.45 -9.95
C ALA A 170 28.14 13.53 -10.98
N GLN A 171 29.33 14.10 -10.89
CA GLN A 171 29.84 15.07 -11.88
C GLN A 171 30.00 14.48 -13.29
N LYS A 172 30.16 13.16 -13.41
CA LYS A 172 30.31 12.47 -14.70
C LYS A 172 28.96 12.09 -15.33
N ILE A 173 27.86 12.22 -14.59
CA ILE A 173 26.52 11.94 -15.09
C ILE A 173 26.09 13.07 -16.03
N THR A 174 25.98 12.77 -17.33
CA THR A 174 25.61 13.74 -18.37
C THR A 174 24.12 13.74 -18.72
N HIS A 175 23.37 12.77 -18.19
CA HIS A 175 21.96 12.58 -18.47
C HIS A 175 21.26 11.91 -17.28
N VAL A 176 20.12 12.46 -16.88
CA VAL A 176 19.23 11.84 -15.89
C VAL A 176 18.20 11.01 -16.65
N ARG A 177 18.08 9.72 -16.33
CA ARG A 177 17.00 8.89 -16.87
C ARG A 177 15.90 8.84 -15.82
N ASN A 178 14.71 9.33 -16.15
CA ASN A 178 13.55 9.22 -15.25
C ASN A 178 13.24 7.76 -14.89
N ARG A 179 13.67 6.80 -15.73
CA ARG A 179 13.57 5.36 -15.46
C ARG A 179 14.39 4.90 -14.25
N ASP A 180 15.45 5.61 -13.88
CA ASP A 180 16.26 5.28 -12.68
C ASP A 180 15.45 5.47 -11.38
N TRP A 181 14.30 6.16 -11.46
CA TRP A 181 13.40 6.48 -10.35
C TRP A 181 12.05 5.76 -10.45
N LEU A 182 11.80 5.04 -11.55
CA LEU A 182 10.59 4.26 -11.76
C LEU A 182 10.93 2.78 -11.54
N ASP A 183 10.31 2.19 -10.54
CA ASP A 183 10.45 0.77 -10.19
C ASP A 183 9.64 -0.13 -11.13
N SER A 184 9.45 0.26 -12.40
CA SER A 184 8.65 -0.48 -13.39
C SER A 184 9.57 -1.32 -14.30
N PRO A 185 9.77 -2.61 -14.01
CA PRO A 185 10.71 -3.47 -14.73
C PRO A 185 10.11 -4.06 -16.02
N TRP A 186 9.23 -3.35 -16.71
CA TRP A 186 8.43 -3.93 -17.83
C TRP A 186 8.93 -3.51 -19.21
N ASP A 187 10.25 -3.36 -19.36
CA ASP A 187 10.88 -3.04 -20.64
C ASP A 187 10.38 -4.00 -21.74
N ASP A 188 10.41 -5.31 -21.49
CA ASP A 188 9.99 -6.31 -22.48
C ASP A 188 8.49 -6.25 -22.82
N PHE A 189 7.65 -5.82 -21.88
CA PHE A 189 6.22 -5.70 -22.10
C PHE A 189 5.90 -4.58 -23.09
N PHE A 190 6.57 -3.42 -22.97
CA PHE A 190 6.30 -2.24 -23.79
C PHE A 190 7.16 -2.14 -25.05
N LYS A 191 8.35 -2.76 -25.08
CA LYS A 191 9.36 -2.59 -26.15
C LYS A 191 8.81 -2.76 -27.57
N ASN A 192 7.85 -3.67 -27.76
CA ASN A 192 7.29 -4.00 -29.07
C ASN A 192 5.81 -3.61 -29.21
N ARG A 193 5.27 -2.81 -28.29
CA ARG A 193 3.87 -2.36 -28.34
C ARG A 193 3.81 -0.94 -28.86
N ASP A 194 2.99 -0.73 -29.88
CA ASP A 194 2.63 0.61 -30.33
C ASP A 194 1.45 1.11 -29.46
N PRO A 195 1.64 2.16 -28.65
CA PRO A 195 0.58 2.70 -27.79
C PRO A 195 -0.59 3.29 -28.58
N HIS A 196 -0.42 3.53 -29.89
CA HIS A 196 -1.47 4.04 -30.78
C HIS A 196 -2.14 2.96 -31.62
N ALA A 197 -1.66 1.71 -31.57
CA ALA A 197 -2.25 0.64 -32.34
C ALA A 197 -3.60 0.21 -31.77
N PHE A 198 -4.61 0.14 -32.64
CA PHE A 198 -5.86 -0.54 -32.32
C PHE A 198 -5.64 -2.05 -32.42
N VAL A 199 -5.71 -2.74 -31.29
CA VAL A 199 -5.66 -4.20 -31.25
C VAL A 199 -7.06 -4.78 -31.42
N PRO A 200 -7.25 -5.84 -32.24
CA PRO A 200 -8.51 -6.58 -32.27
C PRO A 200 -8.79 -7.18 -30.90
N THR A 201 -9.92 -6.81 -30.28
CA THR A 201 -10.34 -7.28 -28.94
C THR A 201 -11.55 -8.23 -28.99
N GLY A 202 -11.94 -8.65 -30.20
CA GLY A 202 -13.06 -9.58 -30.38
C GLY A 202 -12.71 -10.98 -29.86
N ILE A 203 -13.72 -11.66 -29.31
CA ILE A 203 -13.62 -13.05 -28.84
C ILE A 203 -14.52 -13.96 -29.65
N GLU A 204 -14.22 -15.26 -29.66
CA GLU A 204 -14.99 -16.24 -30.41
C GLU A 204 -16.40 -16.42 -29.83
N LYS A 205 -17.39 -16.68 -30.69
CA LYS A 205 -18.78 -16.86 -30.25
C LYS A 205 -18.95 -18.01 -29.24
N SER A 206 -18.13 -19.05 -29.36
CA SER A 206 -18.10 -20.16 -28.39
C SER A 206 -17.67 -19.71 -26.99
N GLU A 207 -16.77 -18.74 -26.90
CA GLU A 207 -16.34 -18.15 -25.63
C GLU A 207 -17.40 -17.25 -25.04
N VAL A 208 -18.06 -16.44 -25.88
CA VAL A 208 -19.24 -15.64 -25.47
C VAL A 208 -20.27 -16.53 -24.81
N ASN A 209 -20.63 -17.64 -25.46
CA ASN A 209 -21.59 -18.59 -24.93
C ASN A 209 -21.12 -19.20 -23.59
N THR A 210 -19.85 -19.62 -23.52
CA THR A 210 -19.28 -20.25 -22.31
C THR A 210 -19.33 -19.30 -21.12
N ILE A 211 -18.88 -18.05 -21.30
CA ILE A 211 -18.82 -17.06 -20.24
C ILE A 211 -20.22 -16.69 -19.76
N ILE A 212 -21.16 -16.39 -20.67
CA ILE A 212 -22.51 -15.98 -20.28
C ILE A 212 -23.29 -17.13 -19.64
N GLU A 213 -23.16 -18.36 -20.13
CA GLU A 213 -23.80 -19.51 -19.50
C GLU A 213 -23.29 -19.73 -18.07
N LYS A 214 -21.98 -19.60 -17.86
CA LYS A 214 -21.39 -19.68 -16.51
C LYS A 214 -21.82 -18.51 -15.62
N PHE A 215 -21.77 -17.29 -16.14
CA PHE A 215 -22.19 -16.08 -15.42
C PHE A 215 -23.68 -16.10 -15.01
N SER A 216 -24.48 -16.89 -15.73
CA SER A 216 -25.89 -17.13 -15.46
C SER A 216 -26.17 -18.40 -14.66
N SER A 217 -25.14 -19.10 -14.19
CA SER A 217 -25.24 -20.37 -13.48
C SER A 217 -25.17 -20.23 -11.96
N VAL A 218 -25.61 -21.28 -11.28
CA VAL A 218 -25.59 -21.44 -9.82
C VAL A 218 -25.19 -22.89 -9.55
N PRO A 219 -24.31 -23.18 -8.59
CA PRO A 219 -23.91 -24.54 -8.29
C PRO A 219 -25.04 -25.32 -7.62
N GLU A 220 -24.99 -26.64 -7.74
CA GLU A 220 -25.97 -27.51 -7.09
C GLU A 220 -26.00 -27.29 -5.57
N GLY A 221 -27.20 -27.29 -4.99
CA GLY A 221 -27.38 -27.11 -3.54
C GLY A 221 -27.13 -25.68 -3.03
N PHE A 222 -27.02 -24.67 -3.90
CA PHE A 222 -26.95 -23.27 -3.50
C PHE A 222 -28.34 -22.65 -3.34
N ASN A 223 -28.62 -22.03 -2.20
CA ASN A 223 -29.91 -21.38 -1.97
C ASN A 223 -29.86 -19.95 -2.50
N LEU A 224 -30.23 -19.74 -3.76
CA LEU A 224 -30.25 -18.40 -4.38
C LEU A 224 -31.45 -17.57 -3.91
N HIS A 225 -31.27 -16.24 -3.80
CA HIS A 225 -32.37 -15.30 -3.64
C HIS A 225 -33.31 -15.31 -4.86
N ARG A 226 -34.64 -15.39 -4.63
CA ARG A 226 -35.64 -15.47 -5.71
C ARG A 226 -35.55 -14.35 -6.75
N GLY A 227 -35.19 -13.13 -6.32
CA GLY A 227 -34.99 -12.00 -7.21
C GLY A 227 -33.84 -12.22 -8.21
N LEU A 228 -32.78 -12.91 -7.81
CA LEU A 228 -31.62 -13.19 -8.65
C LEU A 228 -31.91 -14.32 -9.65
N GLU A 229 -32.81 -15.24 -9.37
CA GLU A 229 -33.22 -16.26 -10.34
C GLU A 229 -33.73 -15.63 -11.64
N ARG A 230 -34.49 -14.53 -11.54
CA ARG A 230 -34.98 -13.79 -12.69
C ARG A 230 -33.82 -13.14 -13.45
N THR A 231 -32.87 -12.53 -12.74
CA THR A 231 -31.68 -11.91 -13.35
C THR A 231 -30.86 -12.93 -14.12
N LEU A 232 -30.54 -14.08 -13.51
CA LEU A 232 -29.74 -15.12 -14.15
C LEU A 232 -30.45 -15.76 -15.35
N LYS A 233 -31.75 -16.03 -15.25
CA LYS A 233 -32.56 -16.48 -16.41
C LYS A 233 -32.59 -15.45 -17.53
N GLY A 234 -32.69 -14.15 -17.17
CA GLY A 234 -32.67 -13.05 -18.12
C GLY A 234 -31.37 -12.99 -18.93
N ARG A 235 -30.21 -13.18 -18.28
CA ARG A 235 -28.90 -13.22 -18.96
C ARG A 235 -28.81 -14.34 -20.00
N ARG A 236 -29.29 -15.56 -19.69
CA ARG A 236 -29.37 -16.66 -20.68
C ARG A 236 -30.30 -16.34 -21.85
N GLN A 237 -31.43 -15.69 -21.57
CA GLN A 237 -32.37 -15.29 -22.61
C GLN A 237 -31.73 -14.24 -23.54
N MET A 238 -31.04 -13.24 -22.99
CA MET A 238 -30.32 -12.22 -23.76
C MET A 238 -29.24 -12.82 -24.67
N LEU A 239 -28.56 -13.89 -24.22
CA LEU A 239 -27.61 -14.64 -25.06
C LEU A 239 -28.31 -15.25 -26.28
N THR A 240 -29.48 -15.85 -26.07
CA THR A 240 -30.29 -16.46 -27.15
C THR A 240 -30.81 -15.41 -28.12
N ASP A 241 -31.25 -14.27 -27.59
CA ASP A 241 -31.84 -13.16 -28.36
C ASP A 241 -30.78 -12.24 -28.98
N ASN A 242 -29.49 -12.49 -28.74
CA ASN A 242 -28.37 -11.66 -29.16
C ASN A 242 -28.52 -10.18 -28.73
N SER A 243 -28.93 -9.97 -27.48
CA SER A 243 -29.28 -8.66 -26.89
C SER A 243 -28.65 -8.45 -25.51
N LEU A 244 -27.36 -8.77 -25.41
CA LEU A 244 -26.59 -8.65 -24.17
C LEU A 244 -26.54 -7.21 -23.64
N ASP A 245 -26.71 -7.07 -22.33
CA ASP A 245 -26.67 -5.77 -21.62
C ASP A 245 -25.25 -5.41 -21.14
N TRP A 246 -25.13 -4.29 -20.42
CA TRP A 246 -23.85 -3.79 -19.91
C TRP A 246 -23.15 -4.78 -18.97
N ALA A 247 -23.91 -5.41 -18.06
CA ALA A 247 -23.34 -6.38 -17.11
C ALA A 247 -22.85 -7.64 -17.84
N CYS A 248 -23.54 -8.08 -18.88
CA CYS A 248 -23.07 -9.16 -19.73
C CYS A 248 -21.80 -8.76 -20.50
N GLY A 249 -21.75 -7.54 -21.06
CA GLY A 249 -20.56 -7.03 -21.73
C GLY A 249 -19.33 -6.94 -20.81
N GLU A 250 -19.51 -6.48 -19.58
CA GLU A 250 -18.47 -6.47 -18.55
C GLU A 250 -17.99 -7.89 -18.22
N ALA A 251 -18.92 -8.82 -17.96
CA ALA A 251 -18.59 -10.21 -17.69
C ALA A 251 -17.85 -10.89 -18.85
N LEU A 252 -18.18 -10.55 -20.10
CA LEU A 252 -17.46 -11.02 -21.29
C LEU A 252 -16.01 -10.50 -21.31
N ALA A 253 -15.82 -9.20 -21.09
CA ALA A 253 -14.49 -8.59 -21.07
C ALA A 253 -13.62 -9.17 -19.94
N PHE A 254 -14.18 -9.33 -18.74
CA PHE A 254 -13.43 -9.90 -17.63
C PHE A 254 -13.18 -11.39 -17.87
N GLY A 255 -14.23 -12.13 -18.24
CA GLY A 255 -14.15 -13.57 -18.47
C GLY A 255 -13.15 -13.96 -19.56
N SER A 256 -13.05 -13.19 -20.65
CA SER A 256 -12.07 -13.47 -21.69
C SER A 256 -10.64 -13.26 -21.21
N LEU A 257 -10.36 -12.15 -20.51
CA LEU A 257 -9.05 -11.89 -19.91
C LEU A 257 -8.67 -12.99 -18.90
N LEU A 258 -9.62 -13.40 -18.06
CA LEU A 258 -9.40 -14.49 -17.12
C LEU A 258 -9.06 -15.78 -17.86
N LYS A 259 -9.74 -16.14 -18.94
CA LYS A 259 -9.40 -17.32 -19.73
C LYS A 259 -8.03 -17.25 -20.42
N GLU A 260 -7.50 -16.05 -20.66
CA GLU A 260 -6.13 -15.81 -21.14
C GLU A 260 -5.08 -15.86 -20.01
N GLY A 261 -5.48 -16.09 -18.76
CA GLY A 261 -4.58 -16.10 -17.61
C GLY A 261 -4.30 -14.71 -17.02
N ILE A 262 -5.00 -13.68 -17.48
CA ILE A 262 -4.83 -12.29 -17.03
C ILE A 262 -5.64 -12.08 -15.75
N HIS A 263 -4.99 -11.62 -14.68
CA HIS A 263 -5.66 -11.26 -13.43
C HIS A 263 -6.59 -10.08 -13.66
N VAL A 264 -7.84 -10.19 -13.23
CA VAL A 264 -8.76 -9.06 -13.12
C VAL A 264 -9.04 -8.77 -11.66
N ARG A 265 -8.82 -7.52 -11.23
CA ARG A 265 -9.14 -7.02 -9.90
C ARG A 265 -10.17 -5.90 -10.00
N LEU A 266 -11.31 -6.06 -9.32
CA LEU A 266 -12.36 -5.04 -9.18
C LEU A 266 -12.57 -4.72 -7.70
N SER A 267 -12.32 -3.46 -7.34
CA SER A 267 -12.30 -2.96 -5.97
C SER A 267 -13.16 -1.71 -5.86
N GLY A 268 -13.95 -1.59 -4.80
CA GLY A 268 -14.79 -0.42 -4.55
C GLY A 268 -15.98 -0.73 -3.65
N GLN A 269 -16.79 0.28 -3.35
CA GLN A 269 -17.94 0.12 -2.46
C GLN A 269 -19.05 -0.65 -3.18
N ASP A 270 -19.53 -1.74 -2.57
CA ASP A 270 -20.62 -2.58 -3.08
C ASP A 270 -20.40 -3.20 -4.48
N VAL A 271 -19.18 -3.22 -5.00
CA VAL A 271 -18.87 -3.64 -6.39
C VAL A 271 -19.24 -5.09 -6.68
N GLU A 272 -19.24 -5.98 -5.69
CA GLU A 272 -19.62 -7.39 -5.84
C GLU A 272 -21.07 -7.55 -6.35
N ARG A 273 -21.98 -6.73 -5.84
CA ARG A 273 -23.37 -6.61 -6.30
C ARG A 273 -23.50 -5.59 -7.44
N GLY A 274 -22.70 -4.54 -7.37
CA GLY A 274 -22.86 -3.27 -8.07
C GLY A 274 -23.88 -2.38 -7.37
N THR A 275 -23.60 -1.08 -7.29
CA THR A 275 -24.49 -0.08 -6.66
C THR A 275 -25.90 -0.16 -7.22
N PHE A 276 -26.03 -0.20 -8.55
CA PHE A 276 -27.31 -0.30 -9.25
C PHE A 276 -27.90 -1.72 -9.29
N SER A 277 -27.36 -2.67 -8.52
CA SER A 277 -27.80 -4.07 -8.48
C SER A 277 -27.85 -4.72 -9.87
N HIS A 278 -26.85 -4.44 -10.70
CA HIS A 278 -26.79 -4.90 -12.10
C HIS A 278 -25.76 -6.04 -12.27
N ARG A 279 -24.71 -6.05 -11.45
CA ARG A 279 -23.50 -6.86 -11.65
C ARG A 279 -23.61 -8.26 -11.07
N HIS A 280 -23.84 -8.40 -9.76
CA HIS A 280 -23.98 -9.71 -9.09
C HIS A 280 -22.87 -10.72 -9.45
N HIS A 281 -21.61 -10.30 -9.36
CA HIS A 281 -20.44 -11.16 -9.56
C HIS A 281 -20.19 -12.09 -8.38
N VAL A 282 -20.73 -11.74 -7.21
CA VAL A 282 -20.77 -12.62 -6.03
C VAL A 282 -22.22 -12.87 -5.65
N LEU A 283 -22.59 -14.15 -5.59
CA LEU A 283 -23.87 -14.62 -5.08
C LEU A 283 -23.71 -15.05 -3.63
N HIS A 284 -24.68 -14.75 -2.77
CA HIS A 284 -24.71 -15.16 -1.37
C HIS A 284 -25.80 -16.20 -1.12
N ASP A 285 -25.45 -17.31 -0.47
CA ASP A 285 -26.40 -18.36 -0.11
C ASP A 285 -27.37 -17.82 0.97
N GLN A 286 -28.68 -18.00 0.75
CA GLN A 286 -29.71 -17.45 1.63
C GLN A 286 -29.90 -18.24 2.93
N LYS A 287 -29.25 -19.39 3.10
CA LYS A 287 -29.41 -20.24 4.29
C LYS A 287 -28.09 -20.56 5.00
N ILE A 288 -26.95 -20.38 4.34
CA ILE A 288 -25.63 -20.68 4.90
C ILE A 288 -24.83 -19.39 4.93
N ASP A 289 -24.49 -18.94 6.14
CA ASP A 289 -23.71 -17.72 6.32
C ASP A 289 -22.32 -17.83 5.67
N GLN A 290 -21.82 -16.70 5.15
CA GLN A 290 -20.53 -16.56 4.44
C GLN A 290 -20.32 -17.48 3.22
N LYS A 291 -21.30 -18.32 2.85
CA LYS A 291 -21.22 -19.14 1.65
C LYS A 291 -21.51 -18.26 0.44
N VAL A 292 -20.46 -17.96 -0.30
CA VAL A 292 -20.52 -17.18 -1.54
C VAL A 292 -20.15 -18.03 -2.75
N TYR A 293 -20.63 -17.62 -3.92
CA TYR A 293 -20.22 -18.18 -5.20
C TYR A 293 -19.93 -17.05 -6.18
N ASN A 294 -18.73 -17.06 -6.76
CA ASN A 294 -18.31 -16.13 -7.80
C ASN A 294 -18.25 -16.86 -9.13
N GLN A 295 -19.20 -16.57 -10.02
CA GLN A 295 -19.35 -17.27 -11.29
C GLN A 295 -18.14 -17.10 -12.21
N LEU A 296 -17.46 -15.95 -12.15
CA LEU A 296 -16.30 -15.66 -13.01
C LEU A 296 -15.01 -16.31 -12.50
N ASN A 297 -14.99 -16.82 -11.26
CA ASN A 297 -13.89 -17.65 -10.74
C ASN A 297 -13.99 -19.13 -11.12
N ASP A 298 -15.01 -19.51 -11.92
CA ASP A 298 -15.29 -20.90 -12.28
C ASP A 298 -15.55 -21.05 -13.80
N LEU A 299 -14.77 -20.33 -14.63
CA LEU A 299 -14.82 -20.39 -16.09
C LEU A 299 -13.95 -21.51 -16.66
N SER A 300 -12.78 -21.77 -16.07
CA SER A 300 -11.89 -22.89 -16.44
C SER A 300 -10.87 -23.19 -15.35
N GLU A 301 -10.25 -24.37 -15.36
CA GLU A 301 -9.23 -24.74 -14.36
C GLU A 301 -7.93 -23.93 -14.46
N ASN A 302 -7.61 -23.39 -15.65
CA ASN A 302 -6.36 -22.67 -15.93
C ASN A 302 -6.57 -21.15 -16.10
N GLN A 303 -7.70 -20.61 -15.63
CA GLN A 303 -7.94 -19.17 -15.73
C GLN A 303 -7.03 -18.36 -14.80
N GLY A 304 -6.87 -17.08 -15.12
CA GLY A 304 -6.34 -16.08 -14.23
C GLY A 304 -7.24 -15.89 -13.01
N GLU A 305 -6.66 -15.35 -11.94
CA GLU A 305 -7.40 -15.02 -10.73
C GLU A 305 -8.44 -13.94 -11.02
N TYR A 306 -9.64 -14.03 -10.44
CA TYR A 306 -10.58 -12.92 -10.39
C TYR A 306 -10.78 -12.47 -8.94
N THR A 307 -10.27 -11.27 -8.62
CA THR A 307 -10.45 -10.66 -7.31
C THR A 307 -11.52 -9.58 -7.43
N VAL A 308 -12.71 -9.85 -6.91
CA VAL A 308 -13.74 -8.83 -6.69
C VAL A 308 -13.90 -8.65 -5.20
N CYS A 309 -13.80 -7.42 -4.71
CA CYS A 309 -13.89 -7.15 -3.29
C CYS A 309 -14.60 -5.83 -3.01
N ASN A 310 -15.60 -5.90 -2.14
CA ASN A 310 -16.17 -4.70 -1.54
C ASN A 310 -15.11 -4.02 -0.65
N SER A 311 -14.83 -2.76 -0.94
CA SER A 311 -13.91 -1.94 -0.13
C SER A 311 -14.58 -1.46 1.15
N SER A 312 -13.77 -1.00 2.11
CA SER A 312 -14.28 -0.10 3.15
C SER A 312 -14.79 1.20 2.54
N LEU A 313 -15.53 1.98 3.33
CA LEU A 313 -16.02 3.32 2.95
C LEU A 313 -14.87 4.35 3.04
N SER A 314 -13.91 4.22 2.11
CA SER A 314 -12.76 5.09 1.93
C SER A 314 -12.44 5.14 0.44
N GLU A 315 -12.32 6.33 -0.12
CA GLU A 315 -11.89 6.52 -1.50
C GLU A 315 -10.38 6.75 -1.58
N TYR A 316 -9.81 7.57 -0.67
CA TYR A 316 -8.40 7.99 -0.77
C TYR A 316 -7.47 6.79 -0.58
N ALA A 317 -7.55 6.08 0.54
CA ALA A 317 -6.67 4.95 0.81
C ALA A 317 -6.91 3.79 -0.17
N VAL A 318 -8.16 3.49 -0.51
CA VAL A 318 -8.51 2.41 -1.44
C VAL A 318 -8.02 2.71 -2.85
N LEU A 319 -8.26 3.89 -3.41
CA LEU A 319 -7.77 4.25 -4.74
C LEU A 319 -6.23 4.30 -4.76
N GLY A 320 -5.60 4.78 -3.69
CA GLY A 320 -4.15 4.73 -3.52
C GLY A 320 -3.61 3.29 -3.52
N PHE A 321 -4.32 2.37 -2.86
CA PHE A 321 -4.00 0.94 -2.86
C PHE A 321 -4.11 0.33 -4.26
N GLU A 322 -5.21 0.60 -4.99
CA GLU A 322 -5.41 0.10 -6.36
C GLU A 322 -4.39 0.68 -7.34
N LEU A 323 -4.03 1.96 -7.19
CA LEU A 323 -2.93 2.57 -7.95
C LEU A 323 -1.62 1.82 -7.69
N GLY A 324 -1.28 1.55 -6.42
CA GLY A 324 -0.15 0.71 -6.05
C GLY A 324 -0.19 -0.67 -6.69
N TYR A 325 -1.35 -1.33 -6.67
CA TYR A 325 -1.55 -2.65 -7.26
C TYR A 325 -1.31 -2.64 -8.77
N SER A 326 -1.83 -1.61 -9.47
CA SER A 326 -1.67 -1.44 -10.92
C SER A 326 -0.22 -1.24 -11.37
N MET A 327 0.64 -0.76 -10.47
CA MET A 327 2.06 -0.49 -10.74
C MET A 327 2.97 -1.72 -10.61
N VAL A 328 2.46 -2.92 -10.27
CA VAL A 328 3.31 -4.11 -9.98
C VAL A 328 3.28 -5.15 -11.09
N ASN A 329 2.12 -5.45 -11.68
CA ASN A 329 1.98 -6.47 -12.72
C ASN A 329 1.36 -5.89 -14.01
N PRO A 330 2.08 -5.89 -15.15
CA PRO A 330 1.55 -5.35 -16.40
C PRO A 330 0.51 -6.28 -17.05
N ASN A 331 0.38 -7.52 -16.57
CA ASN A 331 -0.64 -8.49 -16.99
C ASN A 331 -1.77 -8.57 -15.94
N SER A 332 -2.23 -7.42 -15.45
CA SER A 332 -3.38 -7.33 -14.56
C SER A 332 -4.28 -6.17 -14.97
N LEU A 333 -5.58 -6.43 -15.10
CA LEU A 333 -6.58 -5.39 -15.22
C LEU A 333 -7.04 -5.00 -13.81
N VAL A 334 -6.64 -3.81 -13.36
CA VAL A 334 -7.00 -3.27 -12.05
C VAL A 334 -8.06 -2.18 -12.24
N ILE A 335 -9.20 -2.35 -11.59
CA ILE A 335 -10.36 -1.46 -11.70
C ILE A 335 -10.75 -1.02 -10.30
N TRP A 336 -10.81 0.29 -10.11
CA TRP A 336 -11.47 0.89 -8.97
C TRP A 336 -12.79 1.50 -9.41
N GLU A 337 -13.87 1.19 -8.71
CA GLU A 337 -15.22 1.72 -8.97
C GLU A 337 -15.71 2.55 -7.77
N ALA A 338 -16.04 3.81 -8.02
CA ALA A 338 -16.79 4.64 -7.07
C ALA A 338 -18.24 4.16 -6.99
N GLN A 339 -18.89 4.38 -5.83
CA GLN A 339 -20.27 3.94 -5.60
C GLN A 339 -21.26 4.52 -6.61
#